data_AF-A0A1M5Z142-F1
#
_entry.id   AF-A0A1M5Z142-F1
#
_cell.length_a   1.000
_cell.length_b   1.000
_cell.length_c   1.000
_cell.angle_alpha   90.00
_cell.angle_beta   90.00
_cell.angle_gamma   90.00
#
_symmetry.space_group_name_H-M   'P 1'
#
loop_
_entity.id
_entity.type
_entity.pdbx_description
1 polymer ?
#
loop_
_entity_poly.entity_id
_entity_poly.type
_entity_poly.pdbx_seq_one_letter_code
_entity_poly.pdbx_strand_id
1 'polypeptide(L)'
;MREKKEFNFAQRWIDELSRENQSPSVLKSQVFTWIIGSLLLLGVVGSTPWLWEYKVRRDIRLVEDKISNLREIANQVNELKALKTKAEGQEQLQSLMQNSTHDPAPILDKLKSILPVGSIVNSFSLQENTVTLSISVPTPVDVARLWTSLRDSGMFQMVDMPTVLLQDQAQTLNFNLTLK
;
A
#
# COMPACT_ATOMS: atom_id res chain seq x y z
N MET A 1 -4.95 82.16 67.21
CA MET A 1 -4.24 82.55 65.97
C MET A 1 -5.15 82.22 64.80
N ARG A 2 -5.46 83.18 63.92
CA ARG A 2 -6.30 82.95 62.73
C ARG A 2 -5.37 82.81 61.52
N GLU A 3 -5.36 81.64 60.92
CA GLU A 3 -4.63 81.41 59.66
C GLU A 3 -5.30 82.20 58.53
N LYS A 4 -4.50 83.04 57.85
CA LYS A 4 -4.92 83.70 56.63
C LYS A 4 -4.77 82.70 55.48
N LYS A 5 -5.89 82.21 54.95
CA LYS A 5 -5.91 81.48 53.67
C LYS A 5 -5.80 82.51 52.54
N GLU A 6 -4.65 82.54 51.89
CA GLU A 6 -4.47 83.31 50.66
C GLU A 6 -5.25 82.62 49.54
N PHE A 7 -6.31 83.27 49.06
CA PHE A 7 -7.06 82.84 47.89
C PHE A 7 -6.30 83.25 46.63
N ASN A 8 -5.52 82.33 46.07
CA ASN A 8 -4.78 82.57 44.84
C ASN A 8 -5.69 82.37 43.62
N PHE A 9 -6.35 83.44 43.20
CA PHE A 9 -7.25 83.44 42.03
C PHE A 9 -6.52 83.22 40.70
N ALA A 10 -5.23 83.57 40.62
CA ALA A 10 -4.44 83.37 39.40
C ALA A 10 -4.25 81.88 39.08
N GLN A 11 -4.03 81.08 40.13
CA GLN A 11 -3.83 79.64 39.97
C GLN A 11 -5.12 78.94 39.52
N ARG A 12 -6.26 79.35 40.08
CA ARG A 12 -7.57 78.85 39.67
C ARG A 12 -7.91 79.20 38.22
N TRP A 13 -7.52 80.39 37.76
CA TRP A 13 -7.76 80.81 36.38
C TRP A 13 -6.89 80.03 35.37
N ILE A 14 -5.65 79.72 35.72
CA ILE A 14 -4.76 78.87 34.91
C ILE A 14 -5.29 77.43 34.83
N ASP A 15 -5.81 76.91 35.94
CA ASP A 15 -6.43 75.59 35.99
C ASP A 15 -7.73 75.54 35.16
N GLU A 16 -8.55 76.59 35.17
CA GLU A 16 -9.78 76.66 34.36
C GLU A 16 -9.45 76.77 32.86
N LEU A 17 -8.46 77.59 32.48
CA LEU A 17 -8.00 77.72 31.08
C LEU A 17 -7.37 76.43 30.55
N SER A 18 -6.62 75.69 31.38
CA SER A 18 -6.05 74.41 30.99
C SER A 18 -7.12 73.31 30.87
N ARG A 19 -8.20 73.38 31.66
CA ARG A 19 -9.38 72.51 31.51
C ARG A 19 -10.18 72.82 30.24
N GLU A 20 -10.30 74.08 29.86
CA GLU A 20 -11.01 74.51 28.65
C GLU A 20 -10.21 74.21 27.36
N ASN A 21 -8.87 74.23 27.45
CA ASN A 21 -7.96 73.93 26.34
C ASN A 21 -7.66 72.42 26.17
N GLN A 22 -8.09 71.57 27.11
CA GLN A 22 -8.14 70.11 26.91
C GLN A 22 -9.32 69.76 25.99
N SER A 23 -9.16 70.11 24.72
CA SER A 23 -10.16 69.89 23.68
C SER A 23 -10.50 68.40 23.54
N PRO A 24 -11.72 68.03 23.09
CA PRO A 24 -12.13 66.63 22.86
C PRO A 24 -11.33 65.91 21.76
N SER A 25 -10.29 66.53 21.18
CA SER A 25 -9.44 65.95 20.13
C SER A 25 -8.67 64.71 20.59
N VAL A 26 -8.27 64.64 21.86
CA VAL A 26 -7.50 63.50 22.39
C VAL A 26 -8.38 62.25 22.51
N LEU A 27 -9.63 62.43 22.96
CA LEU A 27 -10.63 61.35 22.98
C LEU A 27 -11.01 60.92 21.57
N LYS A 28 -11.16 61.87 20.63
CA LYS A 28 -11.44 61.57 19.22
C LYS A 28 -10.29 60.80 18.56
N SER A 29 -9.03 61.15 18.83
CA SER A 29 -7.89 60.44 18.25
C SER A 29 -7.74 59.02 18.82
N GLN A 30 -8.02 58.84 20.11
CA GLN A 30 -7.98 57.53 20.76
C GLN A 30 -9.09 56.60 20.26
N VAL A 31 -10.30 57.12 20.04
CA VAL A 31 -11.39 56.32 19.42
C VAL A 31 -11.03 55.94 17.99
N PHE A 32 -10.41 56.84 17.23
CA PHE A 32 -10.01 56.57 15.85
C PHE A 32 -8.94 55.48 15.74
N THR A 33 -7.95 55.48 16.65
CA THR A 33 -6.92 54.42 16.69
C THR A 33 -7.51 53.06 17.08
N TRP A 34 -8.49 53.03 17.98
CA TRP A 34 -9.23 51.81 18.32
C TRP A 34 -10.04 51.25 17.16
N ILE A 35 -10.72 52.11 16.39
CA ILE A 35 -11.49 51.69 15.21
C ILE A 35 -10.57 51.11 14.14
N ILE A 36 -9.47 51.80 13.83
CA ILE A 36 -8.49 51.31 12.85
C ILE A 36 -7.86 49.99 13.29
N GLY A 37 -7.48 49.88 14.57
CA GLY A 37 -6.93 48.65 15.14
C GLY A 37 -7.90 47.47 15.05
N SER A 38 -9.17 47.70 15.37
CA SER A 38 -10.22 46.68 15.27
C SER A 38 -10.49 46.26 13.82
N LEU A 39 -10.48 47.21 12.88
CA LEU A 39 -10.73 46.92 11.47
C LEU A 39 -9.59 46.10 10.84
N LEU A 40 -8.35 46.41 11.19
CA LEU A 40 -7.18 45.61 10.79
C LEU A 40 -7.24 44.18 11.35
N LEU A 41 -7.58 44.03 12.63
CA LEU A 41 -7.73 42.71 13.26
C LEU A 41 -8.82 41.88 12.58
N LEU A 42 -9.98 42.47 12.31
CA LEU A 42 -11.07 41.79 11.59
C LEU A 42 -10.69 41.44 10.15
N GLY A 43 -9.94 42.30 9.46
CA GLY A 43 -9.43 42.00 8.12
C GLY A 43 -8.45 40.82 8.11
N VAL A 44 -7.56 40.75 9.10
CA VAL A 44 -6.59 39.63 9.24
C VAL A 44 -7.31 38.33 9.62
N VAL A 45 -8.22 38.37 10.59
CA VAL A 45 -8.98 37.19 11.04
C VAL A 45 -9.98 36.72 9.98
N GLY A 46 -10.61 37.64 9.24
CA GLY A 46 -11.55 37.31 8.17
C GLY A 46 -10.87 36.74 6.91
N SER A 47 -9.61 37.08 6.67
CA SER A 47 -8.83 36.56 5.53
C SER A 47 -8.07 35.26 5.84
N THR A 48 -7.91 34.90 7.12
CA THR A 48 -7.22 33.68 7.53
C THR A 48 -7.85 32.38 7.00
N PRO A 49 -9.20 32.22 6.99
CA PRO A 49 -9.85 31.01 6.49
C PRO A 49 -9.52 30.72 5.02
N TRP A 50 -9.48 31.76 4.19
CA TRP A 50 -9.23 31.61 2.75
C TRP A 50 -7.78 31.22 2.45
N LEU A 51 -6.81 31.79 3.18
CA LEU A 51 -5.41 31.41 3.11
C LEU A 51 -5.19 29.96 3.55
N TRP A 52 -5.93 29.52 4.58
CA TRP A 52 -5.89 28.14 5.06
C TRP A 52 -6.44 27.15 4.03
N GLU A 53 -7.57 27.47 3.42
CA GLU A 53 -8.19 26.64 2.38
C GLU A 53 -7.30 26.52 1.13
N TYR A 54 -6.61 27.61 0.76
CA TYR A 54 -5.64 27.59 -0.34
C TYR A 54 -4.44 26.68 -0.04
N LYS A 55 -3.88 26.75 1.18
CA LYS A 55 -2.77 25.90 1.60
C LYS A 55 -3.18 24.42 1.60
N VAL A 56 -4.33 24.11 2.20
CA VAL A 56 -4.85 22.73 2.27
C VAL A 56 -5.08 22.15 0.86
N ARG A 57 -5.66 22.92 -0.06
CA ARG A 57 -5.82 22.47 -1.46
C ARG A 57 -4.50 22.19 -2.16
N ARG A 58 -3.47 23.01 -1.90
CA ARG A 58 -2.13 22.79 -2.46
C ARG A 58 -1.50 21.51 -1.91
N ASP A 59 -1.60 21.30 -0.60
CA ASP A 59 -1.04 20.12 0.05
C ASP A 59 -1.76 18.84 -0.39
N ILE A 60 -3.09 18.88 -0.55
CA ILE A 60 -3.87 17.76 -1.10
C ILE A 60 -3.39 17.43 -2.53
N ARG A 61 -3.25 18.42 -3.42
CA ARG A 61 -2.75 18.16 -4.78
C ARG A 61 -1.36 17.55 -4.81
N LEU A 62 -0.45 18.03 -3.94
CA LEU A 62 0.91 17.48 -3.83
C LEU A 62 0.93 16.03 -3.36
N VAL A 63 0.01 15.67 -2.46
CA VAL A 63 -0.13 14.30 -1.96
C VAL A 63 -0.79 13.41 -3.01
N GLU A 64 -1.84 13.88 -3.70
CA GLU A 64 -2.51 13.17 -4.78
C GLU A 64 -1.54 12.82 -5.93
N ASP A 65 -0.70 13.77 -6.31
CA ASP A 65 0.30 13.59 -7.37
C ASP A 65 1.37 12.55 -6.99
N LYS A 66 1.80 12.55 -5.71
CA LYS A 66 2.68 11.50 -5.17
C LYS A 66 2.00 10.14 -5.14
N ILE A 67 0.73 10.06 -4.77
CA ILE A 67 -0.05 8.82 -4.75
C ILE A 67 -0.21 8.28 -6.18
N SER A 68 -0.50 9.14 -7.16
CA SER A 68 -0.62 8.77 -8.57
C SER A 68 0.68 8.17 -9.11
N ASN A 69 1.81 8.84 -8.88
CA ASN A 69 3.12 8.36 -9.30
C ASN A 69 3.50 7.02 -8.63
N LEU A 70 3.18 6.86 -7.34
CA LEU A 70 3.40 5.60 -6.62
C LEU A 70 2.52 4.46 -7.17
N ARG A 71 1.28 4.77 -7.57
CA ARG A 71 0.35 3.78 -8.14
C ARG A 71 0.79 3.31 -9.52
N GLU A 72 1.34 4.20 -10.34
CA GLU A 72 1.91 3.86 -11.65
C GLU A 72 3.15 2.97 -11.49
N ILE A 73 4.06 3.31 -10.58
CA ILE A 73 5.22 2.48 -10.25
C ILE A 73 4.79 1.11 -9.70
N ALA A 74 3.78 1.06 -8.83
CA ALA A 74 3.26 -0.20 -8.30
C ALA A 74 2.66 -1.10 -9.39
N ASN A 75 1.97 -0.52 -10.37
CA ASN A 75 1.46 -1.28 -11.52
C ASN A 75 2.59 -1.83 -12.38
N GLN A 76 3.60 -1.01 -12.70
CA GLN A 76 4.77 -1.45 -13.47
C GLN A 76 5.53 -2.56 -12.74
N VAL A 77 5.71 -2.46 -11.42
CA VAL A 77 6.37 -3.50 -10.62
C VAL A 77 5.54 -4.79 -10.59
N ASN A 78 4.21 -4.70 -10.50
CA ASN A 78 3.34 -5.88 -10.55
C ASN A 78 3.39 -6.57 -11.92
N GLU A 79 3.40 -5.82 -13.01
CA GLU A 79 3.60 -6.35 -14.36
C GLU A 79 4.97 -7.01 -14.50
N LEU A 80 6.03 -6.36 -14.00
CA LEU A 80 7.39 -6.91 -14.01
C LEU A 80 7.49 -8.19 -13.18
N LYS A 81 6.83 -8.23 -12.02
CA LYS A 81 6.78 -9.42 -11.15
C LYS A 81 6.02 -10.56 -11.82
N ALA A 82 4.90 -10.28 -12.48
CA ALA A 82 4.15 -11.27 -13.24
C ALA A 82 4.95 -11.82 -14.43
N LEU A 83 5.70 -10.95 -15.14
CA LEU A 83 6.61 -11.37 -16.22
C LEU A 83 7.78 -12.20 -15.67
N LYS A 84 8.38 -11.78 -14.55
CA LYS A 84 9.47 -12.52 -13.90
C LYS A 84 9.03 -13.91 -13.45
N THR A 85 7.84 -14.05 -12.86
CA THR A 85 7.30 -15.36 -12.48
C THR A 85 7.04 -16.26 -13.70
N LYS A 86 6.61 -15.70 -14.83
CA LYS A 86 6.48 -16.46 -16.09
C LYS A 86 7.85 -16.88 -16.64
N ALA A 87 8.84 -15.99 -16.60
CA ALA A 87 10.19 -16.26 -17.07
C ALA A 87 10.90 -17.32 -16.20
N GLU A 88 10.77 -17.25 -14.88
CA GLU A 88 11.30 -18.27 -13.95
C GLU A 88 10.66 -19.64 -14.20
N GLY A 89 9.34 -19.68 -14.46
CA GLY A 89 8.66 -20.92 -14.87
C GLY A 89 9.15 -21.47 -16.22
N GLN A 90 9.50 -20.59 -17.17
CA GLN A 90 10.04 -20.99 -18.47
C GLN A 90 11.50 -21.45 -18.38
N GLU A 91 12.35 -20.83 -17.56
CA GLU A 91 13.71 -21.29 -17.29
C GLU A 91 13.72 -22.64 -16.59
N GLN A 92 12.81 -22.86 -15.64
CA GLN A 92 12.60 -24.18 -15.03
C GLN A 92 12.24 -25.20 -16.12
N LEU A 93 11.27 -24.92 -16.98
CA LEU A 93 10.92 -25.81 -18.10
C LEU A 93 12.11 -26.04 -19.06
N GLN A 94 12.92 -25.03 -19.35
CA GLN A 94 14.08 -25.14 -20.24
C GLN A 94 15.20 -25.98 -19.62
N SER A 95 15.44 -25.84 -18.31
CA SER A 95 16.38 -26.69 -17.58
C SER A 95 15.95 -28.16 -17.55
N LEU A 96 14.64 -28.42 -17.55
CA LEU A 96 14.08 -29.76 -17.65
C LEU A 96 14.21 -30.35 -19.06
N MET A 97 14.11 -29.53 -20.11
CA MET A 97 14.36 -29.96 -21.49
C MET A 97 15.85 -30.23 -21.77
N GLN A 98 16.76 -29.42 -21.22
CA GLN A 98 18.20 -29.60 -21.44
C GLN A 98 18.79 -30.82 -20.72
N ASN A 99 18.24 -31.19 -19.57
CA ASN A 99 18.74 -32.33 -18.78
C ASN A 99 18.08 -33.67 -19.14
N SER A 100 17.06 -33.69 -20.01
CA SER A 100 16.35 -34.90 -20.43
C SER A 100 16.82 -35.37 -21.81
N THR A 101 17.37 -36.59 -21.88
CA THR A 101 17.84 -37.23 -23.13
C THR A 101 16.69 -37.59 -24.09
N HIS A 102 15.44 -37.56 -23.62
CA HIS A 102 14.22 -37.83 -24.40
C HIS A 102 13.27 -36.63 -24.33
N ASP A 103 12.49 -36.40 -25.40
CA ASP A 103 11.49 -35.34 -25.46
C ASP A 103 10.44 -35.54 -24.32
N PRO A 104 10.40 -34.63 -23.32
CA PRO A 104 9.48 -34.77 -22.20
C PRO A 104 8.06 -34.32 -22.53
N ALA A 105 7.84 -33.62 -23.65
CA ALA A 105 6.53 -33.08 -24.04
C ALA A 105 5.42 -34.14 -24.12
N PRO A 106 5.60 -35.29 -24.81
CA PRO A 106 4.56 -36.32 -24.88
C PRO A 106 4.23 -36.97 -23.53
N ILE A 107 5.19 -37.07 -22.63
CA ILE A 107 4.97 -37.62 -21.28
C ILE A 107 4.24 -36.61 -20.42
N LEU A 108 4.65 -35.34 -20.48
CA LEU A 108 4.02 -34.25 -19.73
C LEU A 108 2.57 -34.02 -20.16
N ASP A 109 2.26 -34.09 -21.45
CA ASP A 109 0.88 -33.94 -21.93
C ASP A 109 -0.03 -35.09 -21.51
N LYS A 110 0.50 -36.33 -21.51
CA LYS A 110 -0.22 -37.47 -20.93
C LYS A 110 -0.41 -37.28 -19.42
N LEU A 111 0.61 -36.82 -18.71
CA LEU A 111 0.54 -36.57 -17.27
C LEU A 111 -0.55 -35.52 -16.95
N LYS A 112 -0.62 -34.42 -17.70
CA LYS A 112 -1.67 -33.39 -17.56
C LYS A 112 -3.08 -33.98 -17.67
N SER A 113 -3.29 -34.97 -18.53
CA SER A 113 -4.60 -35.61 -18.71
C SER A 113 -5.02 -36.53 -17.56
N ILE A 114 -4.06 -36.96 -16.74
CA ILE A 114 -4.22 -37.95 -15.66
C ILE A 114 -4.33 -37.25 -14.29
N LEU A 115 -3.80 -36.03 -14.18
CA LEU A 115 -3.80 -35.24 -12.95
C LEU A 115 -5.21 -34.75 -12.59
N PRO A 116 -5.62 -34.85 -11.31
CA PRO A 116 -6.89 -34.31 -10.86
C PRO A 116 -6.93 -32.78 -10.97
N VAL A 117 -8.14 -32.25 -11.16
CA VAL A 117 -8.38 -30.80 -11.34
C VAL A 117 -7.88 -30.04 -10.11
N GLY A 118 -7.05 -29.01 -10.32
CA GLY A 118 -6.48 -28.20 -9.24
C GLY A 118 -5.14 -28.72 -8.68
N SER A 119 -4.59 -29.80 -9.24
CA SER A 119 -3.24 -30.27 -8.89
C SER A 119 -2.17 -29.33 -9.44
N ILE A 120 -1.13 -29.05 -8.66
CA ILE A 120 0.01 -28.22 -9.06
C ILE A 120 1.24 -29.12 -9.19
N VAL A 121 1.85 -29.18 -10.38
CA VAL A 121 3.14 -29.84 -10.58
C VAL A 121 4.24 -28.87 -10.14
N ASN A 122 4.90 -29.17 -9.03
CA ASN A 122 5.97 -28.34 -8.48
C ASN A 122 7.32 -28.64 -9.13
N SER A 123 7.58 -29.90 -9.45
CA SER A 123 8.78 -30.33 -10.17
C SER A 123 8.50 -31.56 -11.01
N PHE A 124 9.15 -31.64 -12.16
CA PHE A 124 9.11 -32.79 -13.05
C PHE A 124 10.54 -32.98 -13.58
N SER A 125 11.08 -34.18 -13.54
CA SER A 125 12.36 -34.49 -14.15
C SER A 125 12.27 -35.85 -14.81
N LEU A 126 12.74 -35.93 -16.05
CA LEU A 126 12.84 -37.16 -16.81
C LEU A 126 14.32 -37.45 -17.02
N GLN A 127 14.79 -38.58 -16.47
CA GLN A 127 16.16 -39.05 -16.65
C GLN A 127 16.11 -40.49 -17.16
N GLU A 128 16.49 -40.67 -18.43
CA GLU A 128 16.41 -41.94 -19.15
C GLU A 128 14.98 -42.54 -19.10
N ASN A 129 14.74 -43.51 -18.22
CA ASN A 129 13.45 -44.16 -18.02
C ASN A 129 12.80 -43.84 -16.66
N THR A 130 13.36 -42.90 -15.89
CA THR A 130 12.85 -42.54 -14.56
C THR A 130 12.25 -41.15 -14.58
N VAL A 131 11.02 -41.01 -14.11
CA VAL A 131 10.29 -39.76 -13.93
C VAL A 131 10.24 -39.44 -12.44
N THR A 132 10.89 -38.35 -12.05
CA THR A 132 10.75 -37.74 -10.71
C THR A 132 9.68 -36.65 -10.80
N LEU A 133 8.68 -36.70 -9.92
CA LEU A 133 7.51 -35.84 -10.02
C LEU A 133 7.08 -35.38 -8.63
N SER A 134 7.04 -34.07 -8.40
CA SER A 134 6.48 -33.47 -7.19
C SER A 134 5.16 -32.78 -7.53
N ILE A 135 4.07 -33.20 -6.89
CA ILE A 135 2.73 -32.66 -7.12
C ILE A 135 2.11 -32.24 -5.79
N SER A 136 1.57 -31.02 -5.74
CA SER A 136 0.67 -30.59 -4.67
C SER A 136 -0.77 -30.91 -5.05
N VAL A 137 -1.44 -31.70 -4.21
CA VAL A 137 -2.83 -32.11 -4.38
C VAL A 137 -3.71 -31.37 -3.35
N PRO A 138 -4.85 -30.78 -3.76
CA PRO A 138 -5.66 -29.96 -2.87
C PRO A 138 -6.51 -30.76 -1.87
N THR A 139 -6.96 -31.96 -2.23
CA THR A 139 -7.82 -32.79 -1.36
C THR A 139 -7.28 -34.22 -1.18
N PRO A 140 -7.54 -34.86 -0.03
CA PRO A 140 -7.16 -36.26 0.20
C PRO A 140 -7.80 -37.24 -0.79
N VAL A 141 -9.01 -36.95 -1.27
CA VAL A 141 -9.71 -37.78 -2.27
C VAL A 141 -8.98 -37.75 -3.61
N ASP A 142 -8.44 -36.59 -3.97
CA ASP A 142 -7.68 -36.43 -5.21
C ASP A 142 -6.33 -37.17 -5.15
N VAL A 143 -5.79 -37.44 -3.96
CA VAL A 143 -4.60 -38.30 -3.80
C VAL A 143 -4.90 -39.73 -4.25
N ALA A 144 -6.04 -40.30 -3.80
CA ALA A 144 -6.46 -41.64 -4.19
C ALA A 144 -6.81 -41.73 -5.69
N ARG A 145 -7.41 -40.68 -6.24
CA ARG A 145 -7.66 -40.56 -7.68
C ARG A 145 -6.36 -40.49 -8.47
N LEU A 146 -5.41 -39.65 -8.06
CA LEU A 146 -4.10 -39.53 -8.69
C LEU A 146 -3.39 -40.89 -8.73
N TRP A 147 -3.39 -41.61 -7.62
CA TRP A 147 -2.83 -42.95 -7.54
C TRP A 147 -3.46 -43.92 -8.55
N THR A 148 -4.80 -43.96 -8.57
CA THR A 148 -5.55 -44.83 -9.47
C THR A 148 -5.26 -44.46 -10.93
N SER A 149 -5.28 -43.17 -11.26
CA SER A 149 -5.00 -42.67 -12.61
C SER A 149 -3.55 -42.97 -13.04
N LEU A 150 -2.56 -42.85 -12.14
CA LEU A 150 -1.16 -43.17 -12.44
C LEU A 150 -0.97 -44.67 -12.69
N ARG A 151 -1.56 -45.52 -11.85
CA ARG A 151 -1.51 -46.98 -12.00
C ARG A 151 -2.20 -47.44 -13.29
N ASP A 152 -3.39 -46.92 -13.55
CA ASP A 152 -4.22 -47.36 -14.66
C ASP A 152 -3.79 -46.72 -16.01
N SER A 153 -2.87 -45.75 -15.98
CA SER A 153 -2.32 -45.10 -17.18
C SER A 153 -1.54 -46.04 -18.10
N GLY A 154 -1.04 -47.17 -17.58
CA GLY A 154 -0.20 -48.11 -18.33
C GLY A 154 1.17 -47.56 -18.74
N MET A 155 1.53 -46.35 -18.31
CA MET A 155 2.78 -45.67 -18.67
C MET A 155 3.96 -46.06 -17.77
N PHE A 156 3.68 -46.53 -16.56
CA PHE A 156 4.68 -46.79 -15.53
C PHE A 156 4.68 -48.27 -15.12
N GLN A 157 5.86 -48.86 -14.92
CA GLN A 157 6.01 -50.26 -14.48
C GLN A 157 5.69 -50.43 -12.99
N MET A 158 6.11 -49.47 -12.17
CA MET A 158 5.90 -49.49 -10.72
C MET A 158 5.70 -48.06 -10.25
N VAL A 159 4.53 -47.80 -9.68
CA VAL A 159 4.25 -46.57 -8.94
C VAL A 159 4.43 -47.00 -7.49
N ASP A 160 5.47 -46.56 -6.80
CA ASP A 160 5.66 -46.87 -5.39
C ASP A 160 5.26 -45.62 -4.59
N MET A 161 4.23 -45.73 -3.75
CA MET A 161 3.71 -44.59 -3.00
C MET A 161 4.34 -44.59 -1.60
N PRO A 162 5.07 -43.54 -1.20
CA PRO A 162 5.41 -43.39 0.20
C PRO A 162 4.11 -43.23 1.02
N THR A 163 4.09 -43.74 2.24
CA THR A 163 2.94 -43.64 3.16
C THR A 163 2.46 -42.19 3.27
N VAL A 164 1.26 -41.90 2.75
CA VAL A 164 0.70 -40.55 2.76
C VAL A 164 -0.20 -40.37 3.98
N LEU A 165 0.05 -39.30 4.74
CA LEU A 165 -0.80 -38.89 5.85
C LEU A 165 -1.99 -38.09 5.30
N LEU A 166 -3.18 -38.70 5.27
CA LEU A 166 -4.41 -38.05 4.80
C LEU A 166 -4.86 -36.97 5.81
N GLN A 167 -4.31 -35.77 5.69
CA GLN A 167 -4.76 -34.57 6.38
C GLN A 167 -5.63 -33.73 5.45
N ASP A 168 -6.66 -33.09 6.00
CA ASP A 168 -7.64 -32.27 5.26
C ASP A 168 -7.06 -30.90 4.85
N GLN A 169 -5.87 -30.94 4.24
CA GLN A 169 -5.10 -29.80 3.75
C GLN A 169 -4.34 -30.18 2.48
N ALA A 170 -3.88 -29.18 1.74
CA ALA A 170 -3.06 -29.41 0.55
C ALA A 170 -1.78 -30.17 0.93
N GLN A 171 -1.46 -31.23 0.18
CA GLN A 171 -0.31 -32.07 0.44
C GLN A 171 0.57 -32.17 -0.80
N THR A 172 1.88 -32.05 -0.58
CA THR A 172 2.89 -32.29 -1.61
C THR A 172 3.33 -33.74 -1.59
N LEU A 173 3.18 -34.42 -2.72
CA LEU A 173 3.57 -35.80 -2.93
C LEU A 173 4.76 -35.84 -3.89
N ASN A 174 5.77 -36.63 -3.53
CA ASN A 174 6.94 -36.86 -4.35
C ASN A 174 6.90 -38.31 -4.85
N PHE A 175 6.94 -38.46 -6.17
CA PHE A 175 6.90 -39.74 -6.85
C PHE A 175 8.21 -39.94 -7.62
N ASN A 176 8.73 -41.16 -7.52
CA ASN A 176 9.76 -41.67 -8.42
C ASN A 176 9.14 -42.81 -9.20
N LEU A 177 8.89 -42.58 -10.48
CA LEU A 177 8.17 -43.50 -11.37
C LEU A 177 9.11 -44.02 -12.44
N THR A 178 9.05 -45.31 -12.74
CA THR A 178 9.81 -45.89 -13.85
C THR A 178 8.88 -46.11 -15.04
N LEU A 179 9.24 -45.54 -16.19
CA LEU A 179 8.53 -45.71 -17.45
C LEU A 179 8.62 -47.15 -17.94
N LYS A 180 7.58 -47.60 -18.64
CA LYS A 180 7.49 -48.93 -19.22
C LYS A 180 8.17 -49.04 -20.57
#